data_AF-A0AAE3AHD8-F1
#
_entry.id   AF-A0AAE3AHD8-F1
#
_cell.length_a   1.000
_cell.length_b   1.000
_cell.length_c   1.000
_cell.angle_alpha   90.00
_cell.angle_beta   90.00
_cell.angle_gamma   90.00
#
_symmetry.space_group_name_H-M   'P 1'
#
loop_
_entity.id
_entity.type
_entity.pdbx_description
1 polymer ?
#
loop_
_entity_poly.entity_id
_entity_poly.type
_entity_poly.pdbx_seq_one_letter_code
_entity_poly.pdbx_strand_id
1 'polypeptide(L)' 'MLTQTNDRVLNICYACGFNNINHFNRIFKSIVGVSPTQYRSANREEAQN' A
#
# COMPACT_ATOMS: atom_id res chain seq x y z
N MET A 1 -8.28 1.73 -1.47
CA MET A 1 -8.00 0.52 -0.65
C MET A 1 -6.94 0.75 0.42
N LEU A 2 -5.69 1.13 0.10
CA LEU A 2 -4.60 1.21 1.10
C LEU A 2 -4.86 2.13 2.29
N THR A 3 -5.57 3.25 2.08
CA THR A 3 -5.89 4.24 3.12
C THR A 3 -7.30 4.11 3.67
N GLN A 4 -8.17 3.40 2.95
CA GLN A 4 -9.60 3.28 3.25
C GLN A 4 -9.94 1.99 4.01
N THR A 5 -9.00 1.04 4.11
CA THR A 5 -9.22 -0.28 4.70
C THR A 5 -8.09 -0.67 5.66
N ASN A 6 -8.35 -1.63 6.54
CA ASN A 6 -7.34 -2.28 7.38
C ASN A 6 -6.73 -3.53 6.72
N ASP A 7 -7.10 -3.84 5.48
CA ASP A 7 -6.68 -5.09 4.82
C ASP A 7 -5.17 -5.19 4.72
N ARG A 8 -4.64 -6.41 4.91
CA ARG A 8 -3.21 -6.64 4.77
C ARG A 8 -2.74 -6.21 3.37
N VAL A 9 -1.56 -5.59 3.28
CA VAL A 9 -0.97 -5.16 2.01
C VAL A 9 -0.91 -6.31 1.00
N LEU A 10 -0.71 -7.55 1.48
CA LEU A 10 -0.76 -8.76 0.66
C LEU A 10 -2.13 -9.00 0.00
N ASN A 11 -3.23 -8.79 0.71
CA ASN A 11 -4.57 -8.96 0.15
C ASN A 11 -4.86 -7.89 -0.91
N ILE A 12 -4.43 -6.66 -0.65
CA ILE A 12 -4.56 -5.55 -1.62
C ILE A 12 -3.71 -5.83 -2.86
N CYS A 13 -2.49 -6.35 -2.70
CA CYS A 13 -1.63 -6.80 -3.79
C CYS A 13 -2.38 -7.80 -4.70
N TYR A 14 -2.97 -8.86 -4.12
CA TYR A 14 -3.74 -9.84 -4.89
C TYR A 14 -5.01 -9.24 -5.53
N ALA A 15 -5.74 -8.38 -4.82
CA ALA A 15 -6.92 -7.69 -5.35
C ALA A 15 -6.59 -6.76 -6.53
N CYS A 16 -5.37 -6.20 -6.56
CA CYS A 16 -4.86 -5.41 -7.68
C CYS A 16 -4.29 -6.26 -8.83
N GLY A 17 -4.42 -7.60 -8.79
CA GLY A 17 -3.96 -8.50 -9.84
C GLY A 17 -2.48 -8.87 -9.78
N PHE A 18 -1.76 -8.50 -8.71
CA PHE A 18 -0.37 -8.90 -8.53
C PHE A 18 -0.31 -10.22 -7.78
N ASN A 19 0.39 -11.20 -8.33
CA ASN A 19 0.65 -12.49 -7.68
C ASN A 19 1.89 -12.48 -6.76
N ASN A 20 2.63 -11.36 -6.72
CA ASN A 20 3.88 -11.24 -5.98
C ASN A 20 3.98 -9.87 -5.27
N ILE A 21 4.04 -9.90 -3.94
CA ILE A 21 4.10 -8.70 -3.10
C ILE A 21 5.39 -7.90 -3.29
N ASN A 22 6.52 -8.54 -3.58
CA ASN A 22 7.77 -7.83 -3.84
C ASN A 22 7.70 -7.04 -5.14
N HIS A 23 7.06 -7.61 -6.17
CA HIS A 23 6.84 -6.92 -7.44
C HIS A 23 5.90 -5.72 -7.26
N PHE A 24 4.78 -5.92 -6.57
CA PHE A 24 3.84 -4.86 -6.21
C PHE A 24 4.54 -3.74 -5.44
N ASN A 25 5.32 -4.06 -4.40
CA ASN A 25 6.02 -3.07 -3.59
C ASN A 25 7.02 -2.25 -4.42
N ARG A 26 7.75 -2.89 -5.34
CA ARG A 26 8.71 -2.19 -6.22
C ARG A 26 8.00 -1.24 -7.19
N ILE A 27 6.96 -1.70 -7.87
CA ILE A 27 6.19 -0.85 -8.80
C ILE A 27 5.52 0.29 -8.04
N PHE A 28 4.83 -0.01 -6.95
CA PHE A 28 4.16 1.01 -6.15
C PHE A 28 5.14 2.07 -5.67
N LYS A 29 6.30 1.67 -5.12
CA LYS A 29 7.34 2.61 -4.69
C LYS A 29 7.91 3.41 -5.86
N SER A 30 8.06 2.82 -7.04
CA SER A 30 8.54 3.54 -8.23
C SER A 30 7.58 4.62 -8.70
N ILE A 31 6.27 4.44 -8.48
CA ILE A 31 5.23 5.38 -8.92
C ILE A 31 4.94 6.43 -7.83
N VAL A 32 4.80 5.99 -6.58
CA VAL A 32 4.35 6.80 -5.44
C VAL A 32 5.54 7.38 -4.64
N GLY A 33 6.74 6.85 -4.82
CA GLY A 33 7.97 7.27 -4.13
C GLY A 33 8.22 6.57 -2.78
N VAL A 34 7.19 6.02 -2.15
CA VAL A 34 7.27 5.32 -0.84
C VAL A 34 6.63 3.93 -0.91
N SER A 35 6.96 3.05 0.04
CA SER A 35 6.33 1.71 0.07
C SER A 35 4.84 1.80 0.43
N PRO A 36 4.01 0.80 0.04
CA PRO A 36 2.59 0.77 0.39
C PRO A 36 2.32 0.86 1.91
N THR A 37 3.20 0.27 2.72
CA THR A 37 3.10 0.32 4.19
C THR A 37 3.40 1.72 4.72
N GLN A 38 4.45 2.37 4.22
CA GLN A 38 4.78 3.76 4.60
C GLN A 38 3.67 4.71 4.17
N TYR A 39 3.15 4.55 2.95
CA TYR A 39 2.02 5.33 2.44
C TYR A 39 0.80 5.19 3.36
N ARG A 40 0.47 3.96 3.79
CA ARG A 40 -0.62 3.73 4.74
C ARG A 40 -0.38 4.40 6.09
N SER A 41 0.82 4.32 6.65
CA SER A 41 1.14 4.94 7.95
C SER A 41 0.95 6.45 7.90
N ALA A 42 1.54 7.11 6.90
CA ALA A 42 1.46 8.55 6.73
C ALA A 42 0.01 9.05 6.62
N ASN A 43 -0.83 8.35 5.84
CA ASN A 43 -2.24 8.72 5.67
C ASN A 43 -3.11 8.42 6.90
N ARG A 44 -2.65 7.60 7.85
CA ARG A 44 -3.35 7.42 9.14
C ARG A 44 -3.00 8.52 10.12
N GLU A 45 -1.75 8.97 10.10
CA GLU A 45 -1.30 10.09 10.94
C GLU A 45 -1.98 11.41 10.50
N GLU A 46 -2.14 11.65 9.20
CA GLU A 46 -2.91 12.82 8.70
C GLU A 46 -4.41 12.76 9.06
N ALA A 47 -5.02 11.58 9.14
CA ALA A 47 -6.44 11.44 9.47
C ALA A 47 -6.75 11.54 10.98
N GLN A 48 -5.73 11.66 11.83
CA GLN A 48 -5.86 11.77 13.29
C GLN A 48 -5.40 13.13 13.85
N ASN A 49 -5.04 14.08 12.97
CA ASN A 49 -4.66 15.47 13.32
C ASN A 49 -5.74 16.48 12.95
#